data_AF-A0A2C9XZ35-F1
#
_entry.id   AF-A0A2C9XZ35-F1
#
_cell.length_a   1.000
_cell.length_b   1.000
_cell.length_c   1.000
_cell.angle_alpha   90.00
_cell.angle_beta   90.00
_cell.angle_gamma   90.00
#
_symmetry.space_group_name_H-M   'P 1'
#
loop_
_entity.id
_entity.type
_entity.pdbx_description
1 polymer ?
#
loop_
_entity_poly.entity_id
_entity_poly.type
_entity_poly.pdbx_seq_one_letter_code
_entity_poly.pdbx_strand_id
1 'polypeptide(L)'
;MRYWVVYVAGAKAQVNYSIGKQKGIWGLKKITSQSQINNMQVGDQIIFVQQLKWQSINGDVPKGFPKFLKDPQQFKGIVSEIVIGEITKGYYQDSSIVWQDNEYRHRFNFKIKEQVTNVLFNMEEFGSELIEATLKSIKSGGDACFVGNNKIINFTKLDDFGLDIDPNEFKDFSVNEGYVKFIENHKYLERNRKIVKLKKQKVLTSQKCLKCEICGFDFADFYGEELGQGFAECHHINPLSESGNVKTKLSDLIIICANCHKMIHRRKPWLSPQELKDIVENQKSKIRSV
;
A
#
# COMPACT_ATOMS: atom_id res chain seq x y z
N MET A 1 7.58 -20.64 12.75
CA MET A 1 7.58 -19.41 13.57
C MET A 1 6.13 -18.92 13.64
N ARG A 2 5.58 -18.68 14.83
CA ARG A 2 4.15 -18.33 14.98
C ARG A 2 3.96 -16.83 15.07
N TYR A 3 2.87 -16.33 14.54
CA TYR A 3 2.55 -14.90 14.52
C TYR A 3 1.27 -14.63 15.31
N TRP A 4 1.31 -13.55 16.09
CA TRP A 4 0.22 -13.02 16.88
C TRP A 4 -0.03 -11.57 16.49
N VAL A 5 -1.25 -11.08 16.67
CA VAL A 5 -1.59 -9.68 16.45
C VAL A 5 -2.40 -9.10 17.60
N VAL A 6 -2.10 -7.86 17.95
CA VAL A 6 -2.87 -7.05 18.89
C VAL A 6 -3.20 -5.73 18.22
N TYR A 7 -4.48 -5.38 18.20
CA TYR A 7 -4.93 -4.07 17.76
C TYR A 7 -5.00 -3.08 18.93
N VAL A 8 -4.45 -1.89 18.72
CA VAL A 8 -4.39 -0.82 19.72
C VAL A 8 -5.01 0.45 19.17
N ALA A 9 -6.08 0.96 19.79
CA ALA A 9 -6.70 2.23 19.41
C ALA A 9 -7.35 2.97 20.56
N GLY A 10 -7.49 4.30 20.37
CA GLY A 10 -8.04 5.24 21.36
C GLY A 10 -6.94 5.95 22.15
N ALA A 11 -7.19 7.21 22.52
CA ALA A 11 -6.18 8.09 23.12
C ALA A 11 -5.54 7.52 24.40
N LYS A 12 -6.35 6.94 25.30
CA LYS A 12 -5.85 6.29 26.53
C LYS A 12 -4.97 5.07 26.23
N ALA A 13 -5.35 4.27 25.24
CA ALA A 13 -4.57 3.11 24.84
C ALA A 13 -3.21 3.50 24.23
N GLN A 14 -3.08 4.67 23.61
CA GLN A 14 -1.81 5.12 23.03
C GLN A 14 -0.74 5.43 24.08
N VAL A 15 -1.14 6.03 25.21
CA VAL A 15 -0.21 6.29 26.33
C VAL A 15 0.30 4.95 26.87
N ASN A 16 -0.61 4.01 27.13
CA ASN A 16 -0.25 2.70 27.65
C ASN A 16 0.58 1.87 26.66
N TYR A 17 0.29 2.02 25.38
CA TYR A 17 1.07 1.44 24.28
C TYR A 17 2.51 1.94 24.27
N SER A 18 2.71 3.24 24.42
CA SER A 18 4.06 3.82 24.47
C SER A 18 4.84 3.29 25.67
N ILE A 19 4.22 3.21 26.85
CA ILE A 19 4.82 2.66 28.07
C ILE A 19 5.17 1.17 27.89
N GLY A 20 4.23 0.38 27.35
CA GLY A 20 4.41 -1.05 27.14
C GLY A 20 5.53 -1.35 26.15
N LYS A 21 5.60 -0.60 25.04
CA LYS A 21 6.69 -0.66 24.07
C LYS A 21 8.05 -0.37 24.70
N GLN A 22 8.16 0.73 25.45
CA GLN A 22 9.43 1.12 26.08
C GLN A 22 9.92 0.07 27.08
N LYS A 23 9.00 -0.57 27.81
CA LYS A 23 9.32 -1.60 28.82
C LYS A 23 9.44 -3.01 28.24
N GLY A 24 9.04 -3.24 26.99
CA GLY A 24 8.97 -4.57 26.38
C GLY A 24 7.94 -5.48 27.05
N ILE A 25 6.83 -4.93 27.56
CA ILE A 25 5.76 -5.65 28.27
C ILE A 25 4.43 -5.19 27.70
N TRP A 26 3.54 -6.14 27.39
CA TRP A 26 2.16 -5.83 27.05
C TRP A 26 1.18 -6.57 27.96
N GLY A 27 0.04 -5.93 28.24
CA GLY A 27 -0.94 -6.42 29.19
C GLY A 27 -2.37 -6.21 28.72
N LEU A 28 -3.23 -7.17 29.02
CA LEU A 28 -4.67 -7.12 28.79
C LEU A 28 -5.41 -7.02 30.14
N LYS A 29 -6.42 -6.16 30.20
CA LYS A 29 -7.23 -5.96 31.40
C LYS A 29 -8.13 -7.17 31.68
N LYS A 30 -8.71 -7.72 30.62
CA LYS A 30 -9.54 -8.93 30.63
C LYS A 30 -9.22 -9.70 29.35
N ILE A 31 -9.31 -11.03 29.42
CA ILE A 31 -9.24 -11.92 28.27
C ILE A 31 -10.61 -12.57 28.07
N THR A 32 -10.96 -12.86 26.82
CA THR A 32 -12.22 -13.55 26.49
C THR A 32 -12.08 -15.06 26.74
N SER A 33 -13.19 -15.79 26.84
CA SER A 33 -13.17 -17.27 26.91
C SER A 33 -12.59 -17.92 25.65
N GLN A 34 -12.55 -17.18 24.53
CA GLN A 34 -11.97 -17.60 23.26
C GLN A 34 -10.51 -17.13 23.09
N SER A 35 -9.95 -16.45 24.10
CA SER A 35 -8.56 -15.97 24.04
C SER A 35 -7.59 -17.13 23.93
N GLN A 36 -6.58 -16.99 23.08
CA GLN A 36 -5.53 -17.98 22.86
C GLN A 36 -4.18 -17.53 23.42
N ILE A 37 -4.15 -16.42 24.17
CA ILE A 37 -2.91 -15.79 24.66
C ILE A 37 -2.04 -16.76 25.49
N ASN A 38 -2.65 -17.71 26.19
CA ASN A 38 -1.99 -18.76 26.96
C ASN A 38 -1.11 -19.69 26.11
N ASN A 39 -1.34 -19.77 24.79
CA ASN A 39 -0.56 -20.61 23.88
C ASN A 39 0.71 -19.92 23.35
N MET A 40 0.93 -18.64 23.71
CA MET A 40 2.08 -17.84 23.27
C MET A 40 3.38 -18.35 23.88
N GLN A 41 4.40 -18.54 23.05
CA GLN A 41 5.71 -19.09 23.45
C GLN A 41 6.84 -18.13 23.09
N VAL A 42 7.98 -18.30 23.76
CA VAL A 42 9.21 -17.57 23.43
C VAL A 42 9.62 -17.87 21.99
N GLY A 43 10.03 -16.83 21.26
CA GLY A 43 10.40 -16.91 19.84
C GLY A 43 9.23 -16.69 18.86
N ASP A 44 7.99 -16.73 19.33
CA ASP A 44 6.84 -16.26 18.55
C ASP A 44 7.02 -14.77 18.18
N GLN A 45 6.36 -14.33 17.12
CA GLN A 45 6.32 -12.92 16.73
C GLN A 45 4.98 -12.30 17.14
N ILE A 46 5.01 -11.06 17.60
CA ILE A 46 3.84 -10.25 17.92
C ILE A 46 3.80 -9.02 17.03
N ILE A 47 2.65 -8.74 16.45
CA ILE A 47 2.39 -7.59 15.58
C ILE A 47 1.42 -6.68 16.31
N PHE A 48 1.85 -5.47 16.64
CA PHE A 48 0.96 -4.43 17.14
C PHE A 48 0.49 -3.59 15.97
N VAL A 49 -0.83 -3.47 15.80
CA VAL A 49 -1.45 -2.64 14.77
C VAL A 49 -2.12 -1.45 15.44
N GLN A 50 -1.62 -0.24 15.18
CA GLN A 50 -2.04 0.97 15.89
C GLN A 50 -2.90 1.90 15.02
N GLN A 51 -4.04 2.32 15.57
CA GLN A 51 -4.99 3.30 15.00
C GLN A 51 -5.24 3.13 13.50
N LEU A 52 -6.26 2.32 13.18
CA LEU A 52 -6.74 2.19 11.82
C LEU A 52 -7.64 3.35 11.44
N LYS A 53 -7.36 3.98 10.30
CA LYS A 53 -8.14 5.06 9.69
C LYS A 53 -8.57 4.66 8.28
N TRP A 54 -9.81 4.98 7.92
CA TRP A 54 -10.28 4.88 6.54
C TRP A 54 -9.67 6.02 5.71
N GLN A 55 -9.27 5.75 4.45
CA GLN A 55 -8.87 6.81 3.53
C GLN A 55 -10.08 7.27 2.72
N SER A 56 -10.39 8.55 2.77
CA SER A 56 -11.49 9.16 2.00
C SER A 56 -11.37 8.96 0.49
N ILE A 57 -10.15 8.79 -0.04
CA ILE A 57 -9.92 8.50 -1.47
C ILE A 57 -10.53 7.16 -1.91
N ASN A 58 -10.81 6.24 -0.98
CA ASN A 58 -11.45 4.95 -1.27
C ASN A 58 -12.99 5.04 -1.26
N GLY A 59 -13.55 6.25 -1.22
CA GLY A 59 -14.98 6.50 -1.13
C GLY A 59 -15.50 6.54 0.31
N ASP A 60 -16.80 6.39 0.46
CA ASP A 60 -17.47 6.44 1.75
C ASP A 60 -16.99 5.31 2.68
N VAL A 61 -16.89 5.63 3.97
CA VAL A 61 -16.52 4.67 5.00
C VAL A 61 -17.55 3.54 5.02
N PRO A 62 -17.15 2.26 4.85
CA PRO A 62 -18.08 1.15 4.89
C PRO A 62 -18.84 1.12 6.21
N LYS A 63 -20.14 0.82 6.15
CA LYS A 63 -20.98 0.79 7.35
C LYS A 63 -20.40 -0.17 8.39
N GLY A 64 -20.11 0.36 9.58
CA GLY A 64 -19.56 -0.42 10.68
C GLY A 64 -18.03 -0.53 10.69
N PHE A 65 -17.31 0.08 9.76
CA PHE A 65 -15.84 0.04 9.78
C PHE A 65 -15.25 0.67 11.07
N PRO A 66 -14.17 0.10 11.63
CA PRO A 66 -13.60 -1.21 11.32
C PRO A 66 -14.24 -2.36 12.11
N LYS A 67 -14.91 -2.05 13.23
CA LYS A 67 -15.32 -3.02 14.26
C LYS A 67 -16.44 -3.98 13.82
N PHE A 68 -17.36 -3.49 13.00
CA PHE A 68 -18.56 -4.19 12.50
C PHE A 68 -18.54 -4.32 10.98
N LEU A 69 -17.36 -4.28 10.36
CA LEU A 69 -17.22 -4.54 8.93
C LEU A 69 -17.75 -5.95 8.63
N LYS A 70 -18.75 -6.03 7.74
CA LYS A 70 -19.43 -7.29 7.39
C LYS A 70 -18.64 -8.13 6.40
N ASP A 71 -17.96 -7.48 5.47
CA ASP A 71 -17.17 -8.11 4.42
C ASP A 71 -15.68 -7.76 4.59
N PRO A 72 -14.83 -8.72 5.02
CA PRO A 72 -13.39 -8.51 5.17
C PRO A 72 -12.68 -8.11 3.87
N GLN A 73 -13.22 -8.43 2.69
CA GLN A 73 -12.60 -8.05 1.41
C GLN A 73 -12.66 -6.53 1.17
N GLN A 74 -13.59 -5.83 1.82
CA GLN A 74 -13.69 -4.36 1.79
C GLN A 74 -12.74 -3.69 2.77
N PHE A 75 -11.94 -4.46 3.52
CA PHE A 75 -11.04 -3.92 4.50
C PHE A 75 -9.85 -3.22 3.83
N LYS A 76 -9.82 -1.89 3.95
CA LYS A 76 -8.69 -1.06 3.55
C LYS A 76 -8.57 0.13 4.50
N GLY A 77 -7.38 0.36 5.04
CA GLY A 77 -7.14 1.53 5.87
C GLY A 77 -5.67 1.87 6.00
N ILE A 78 -5.38 3.04 6.53
CA ILE A 78 -4.03 3.40 6.99
C ILE A 78 -3.96 3.04 8.47
N VAL A 79 -2.91 2.33 8.86
CA VAL A 79 -2.55 2.19 10.26
C VAL A 79 -1.43 3.18 10.57
N SER A 80 -1.56 3.90 11.68
CA SER A 80 -0.57 4.90 12.10
C SER A 80 0.79 4.27 12.35
N GLU A 81 0.82 3.06 12.90
CA GLU A 81 2.04 2.34 13.22
C GLU A 81 1.78 0.82 13.22
N ILE A 82 2.76 0.06 12.73
CA ILE A 82 2.91 -1.36 12.99
C ILE A 82 4.23 -1.58 13.71
N VAL A 83 4.21 -2.32 14.81
CA VAL A 83 5.42 -2.78 15.49
C VAL A 83 5.46 -4.30 15.48
N ILE A 84 6.58 -4.87 15.04
CA ILE A 84 6.86 -6.29 15.21
C ILE A 84 7.81 -6.46 16.38
N GLY A 85 7.43 -7.33 17.30
CA GLY A 85 8.31 -7.85 18.33
C GLY A 85 8.46 -9.35 18.26
N GLU A 86 9.52 -9.85 18.90
CA GLU A 86 9.65 -11.26 19.27
C GLU A 86 9.27 -11.44 20.74
N ILE A 87 8.47 -12.45 21.03
CA ILE A 87 8.08 -12.82 22.38
C ILE A 87 9.30 -13.32 23.15
N THR A 88 9.63 -12.65 24.25
CA THR A 88 10.72 -13.02 25.15
C THR A 88 10.21 -13.72 26.41
N LYS A 89 8.92 -13.58 26.72
CA LYS A 89 8.21 -14.33 27.77
C LYS A 89 6.76 -14.51 27.34
N GLY A 90 6.29 -15.76 27.30
CA GLY A 90 4.90 -16.09 27.01
C GLY A 90 3.93 -15.61 28.09
N TYR A 91 2.67 -16.03 28.01
CA TYR A 91 1.61 -15.58 28.93
C TYR A 91 1.95 -15.81 30.41
N TYR A 92 1.69 -14.79 31.23
CA TYR A 92 1.71 -14.88 32.68
C TYR A 92 0.71 -13.91 33.30
N GLN A 93 0.43 -14.08 34.58
CA GLN A 93 -0.37 -13.15 35.37
C GLN A 93 0.49 -12.37 36.35
N ASP A 94 0.27 -11.07 36.43
CA ASP A 94 1.00 -10.18 37.33
C ASP A 94 0.19 -8.91 37.60
N SER A 95 0.03 -8.54 38.86
CA SER A 95 -0.76 -7.39 39.30
C SER A 95 0.08 -6.16 39.66
N SER A 96 1.41 -6.19 39.45
CA SER A 96 2.29 -5.03 39.67
C SER A 96 1.89 -3.83 38.78
N ILE A 97 2.03 -2.59 39.25
CA ILE A 97 1.59 -1.43 38.46
C ILE A 97 2.63 -1.12 37.38
N VAL A 98 2.24 -1.25 36.11
CA VAL A 98 3.05 -0.87 34.93
C VAL A 98 2.44 0.30 34.18
N TRP A 99 1.11 0.32 34.08
CA TRP A 99 0.33 1.36 33.39
C TRP A 99 -0.35 2.29 34.40
N GLN A 100 -0.69 3.50 33.95
CA GLN A 100 -1.18 4.57 34.83
C GLN A 100 -2.65 4.39 35.24
N ASP A 101 -3.44 3.63 34.49
CA ASP A 101 -4.90 3.53 34.63
C ASP A 101 -5.41 2.16 35.09
N ASN A 102 -4.61 1.10 34.95
CA ASN A 102 -4.99 -0.24 35.41
C ASN A 102 -3.79 -1.18 35.57
N GLU A 103 -4.02 -2.33 36.20
CA GLU A 103 -2.99 -3.37 36.36
C GLU A 103 -2.70 -4.12 35.05
N TYR A 104 -3.72 -4.35 34.20
CA TYR A 104 -3.60 -5.19 32.99
C TYR A 104 -2.88 -6.52 33.26
N ARG A 105 -3.52 -7.35 34.07
CA ARG A 105 -2.86 -8.49 34.71
C ARG A 105 -2.42 -9.61 33.77
N HIS A 106 -3.01 -9.71 32.58
CA HIS A 106 -2.73 -10.78 31.63
C HIS A 106 -1.62 -10.33 30.68
N ARG A 107 -0.38 -10.80 30.88
CA ARG A 107 0.82 -10.20 30.28
C ARG A 107 1.65 -11.15 29.46
N PHE A 108 2.46 -10.57 28.59
CA PHE A 108 3.60 -11.19 27.93
C PHE A 108 4.72 -10.16 27.75
N ASN A 109 5.95 -10.61 27.53
CA ASN A 109 7.08 -9.75 27.23
C ASN A 109 7.52 -9.94 25.78
N PHE A 110 8.05 -8.87 25.21
CA PHE A 110 8.55 -8.88 23.85
C PHE A 110 9.74 -7.94 23.67
N LYS A 111 10.52 -8.19 22.63
CA LYS A 111 11.60 -7.32 22.16
C LYS A 111 11.23 -6.82 20.76
N ILE A 112 11.21 -5.50 20.57
CA ILE A 112 10.93 -4.90 19.26
C ILE A 112 12.03 -5.30 18.28
N LYS A 113 11.62 -5.69 17.07
CA LYS A 113 12.48 -5.99 15.93
C LYS A 113 12.36 -4.95 14.84
N GLU A 114 11.13 -4.53 14.56
CA GLU A 114 10.83 -3.64 13.45
C GLU A 114 9.66 -2.73 13.83
N GLN A 115 9.69 -1.51 13.32
CA GLN A 115 8.63 -0.53 13.48
C GLN A 115 8.45 0.23 12.18
N VAL A 116 7.20 0.36 11.73
CA VAL A 116 6.84 1.05 10.50
C VAL A 116 5.64 1.94 10.78
N THR A 117 5.70 3.19 10.35
CA THR A 117 4.61 4.17 10.51
C THR A 117 3.87 4.39 9.19
N ASN A 118 2.63 4.86 9.27
CA ASN A 118 1.79 5.21 8.12
C ASN A 118 1.75 4.11 7.05
N VAL A 119 1.25 2.94 7.43
CA VAL A 119 1.25 1.76 6.55
C VAL A 119 -0.14 1.56 5.95
N LEU A 120 -0.20 1.31 4.64
CA LEU A 120 -1.44 0.89 4.00
C LEU A 120 -1.76 -0.56 4.41
N PHE A 121 -2.77 -0.74 5.24
CA PHE A 121 -3.14 -2.03 5.81
C PHE A 121 -4.35 -2.60 5.07
N ASN A 122 -4.11 -3.60 4.22
CA ASN A 122 -5.12 -4.22 3.36
C ASN A 122 -4.81 -5.72 3.11
N MET A 123 -5.77 -6.42 2.51
CA MET A 123 -5.66 -7.86 2.21
C MET A 123 -4.59 -8.20 1.17
N GLU A 124 -4.33 -7.32 0.20
CA GLU A 124 -3.38 -7.56 -0.89
C GLU A 124 -1.93 -7.59 -0.38
N GLU A 125 -1.59 -6.69 0.55
CA GLU A 125 -0.24 -6.55 1.10
C GLU A 125 0.02 -7.50 2.28
N PHE A 126 -0.99 -7.74 3.13
CA PHE A 126 -0.84 -8.45 4.41
C PHE A 126 -1.52 -9.82 4.46
N GLY A 127 -2.27 -10.21 3.43
CA GLY A 127 -3.00 -11.46 3.39
C GLY A 127 -4.24 -11.51 4.31
N SER A 128 -5.12 -12.48 4.06
CA SER A 128 -6.37 -12.61 4.81
C SER A 128 -6.17 -12.94 6.28
N GLU A 129 -5.19 -13.80 6.60
CA GLU A 129 -4.94 -14.28 7.96
C GLU A 129 -4.70 -13.13 8.95
N LEU A 130 -3.82 -12.18 8.60
CA LEU A 130 -3.48 -11.06 9.47
C LEU A 130 -4.63 -10.05 9.59
N ILE A 131 -5.32 -9.76 8.48
CA ILE A 131 -6.46 -8.83 8.51
C ILE A 131 -7.60 -9.41 9.35
N GLU A 132 -7.94 -10.68 9.16
CA GLU A 132 -8.98 -11.36 9.94
C GLU A 132 -8.62 -11.43 11.43
N ALA A 133 -7.37 -11.76 11.77
CA ALA A 133 -6.90 -11.76 13.15
C ALA A 133 -6.91 -10.36 13.77
N THR A 134 -6.59 -9.32 13.00
CA THR A 134 -6.68 -7.92 13.45
C THR A 134 -8.13 -7.51 13.71
N LEU A 135 -9.05 -7.88 12.83
CA LEU A 135 -10.50 -7.66 13.02
C LEU A 135 -11.03 -8.40 14.25
N LYS A 136 -10.55 -9.63 14.52
CA LYS A 136 -10.85 -10.36 15.76
C LYS A 136 -10.35 -9.60 16.98
N SER A 137 -9.10 -9.11 16.96
CA SER A 137 -8.53 -8.29 18.04
C SER A 137 -9.33 -7.01 18.28
N ILE A 138 -9.78 -6.32 17.22
CA ILE A 138 -10.68 -5.15 17.32
C ILE A 138 -11.99 -5.51 18.04
N LYS A 139 -12.61 -6.65 17.65
CA LYS A 139 -13.90 -7.10 18.20
C LYS A 139 -13.79 -7.54 19.66
N SER A 140 -12.66 -8.12 20.06
CA SER A 140 -12.39 -8.58 21.42
C SER A 140 -11.83 -7.48 22.36
N GLY A 141 -11.69 -6.24 21.86
CA GLY A 141 -11.21 -5.12 22.67
C GLY A 141 -9.69 -5.09 22.86
N GLY A 142 -8.94 -5.62 21.90
CA GLY A 142 -7.47 -5.62 21.88
C GLY A 142 -6.83 -6.91 22.38
N ASP A 143 -7.56 -8.04 22.39
CA ASP A 143 -6.98 -9.34 22.74
C ASP A 143 -5.87 -9.75 21.76
N ALA A 144 -4.94 -10.60 22.22
CA ALA A 144 -3.89 -11.15 21.38
C ALA A 144 -4.45 -12.32 20.55
N CYS A 145 -4.53 -12.13 19.24
CA CYS A 145 -5.11 -13.12 18.32
C CYS A 145 -4.01 -13.86 17.56
N PHE A 146 -4.13 -15.18 17.47
CA PHE A 146 -3.24 -16.00 16.65
C PHE A 146 -3.52 -15.73 15.16
N VAL A 147 -2.44 -15.57 14.39
CA VAL A 147 -2.51 -15.32 12.95
C VAL A 147 -2.23 -16.60 12.17
N GLY A 148 -1.08 -17.25 12.44
CA GLY A 148 -0.63 -18.41 11.68
C GLY A 148 0.86 -18.67 11.82
N ASN A 149 1.38 -19.59 10.99
CA ASN A 149 2.78 -20.04 11.00
C ASN A 149 3.62 -19.49 9.82
N ASN A 150 2.97 -18.87 8.85
CA ASN A 150 3.60 -18.37 7.64
C ASN A 150 4.20 -16.98 7.89
N LYS A 151 5.30 -16.64 7.21
CA LYS A 151 5.91 -15.31 7.30
C LYS A 151 4.99 -14.31 6.59
N ILE A 152 4.32 -13.45 7.36
CA ILE A 152 3.32 -12.49 6.85
C ILE A 152 3.89 -11.08 6.95
N ILE A 153 4.84 -10.70 6.09
CA ILE A 153 5.36 -9.33 6.15
C ILE A 153 5.93 -8.87 4.80
N ASN A 154 5.14 -8.05 4.08
CA ASN A 154 5.64 -7.04 3.16
C ASN A 154 5.11 -5.68 3.65
N PHE A 155 5.96 -4.87 4.28
CA PHE A 155 5.57 -3.50 4.64
C PHE A 155 5.86 -2.57 3.48
N THR A 156 4.81 -2.19 2.76
CA THR A 156 4.90 -1.05 1.85
C THR A 156 4.65 0.22 2.66
N LYS A 157 5.72 0.95 3.02
CA LYS A 157 5.60 2.30 3.59
C LYS A 157 4.84 3.18 2.60
N LEU A 158 3.89 3.98 3.08
CA LEU A 158 3.26 5.04 2.28
C LEU A 158 4.21 6.25 2.20
N ASP A 159 5.41 6.04 1.66
CA ASP A 159 6.38 7.12 1.43
C ASP A 159 6.26 7.56 -0.04
N ASP A 160 5.20 8.30 -0.35
CA ASP A 160 5.12 9.08 -1.58
C ASP A 160 4.27 10.31 -1.27
N PHE A 161 4.89 11.36 -0.71
CA PHE A 161 4.57 12.80 -0.80
C PHE A 161 5.20 13.57 0.39
N GLY A 162 6.49 13.91 0.26
CA GLY A 162 7.19 14.93 1.06
C GLY A 162 8.15 14.38 2.12
N LEU A 163 9.44 14.26 1.77
CA LEU A 163 10.52 14.12 2.75
C LEU A 163 11.20 15.49 2.92
N ASP A 164 11.17 16.02 4.14
CA ASP A 164 12.13 17.05 4.58
C ASP A 164 13.47 16.35 4.81
N ILE A 165 14.29 16.27 3.76
CA ILE A 165 15.64 15.71 3.81
C ILE A 165 16.57 16.79 4.36
N ASP A 166 17.31 16.49 5.43
CA ASP A 166 18.38 17.37 5.92
C ASP A 166 19.45 17.52 4.82
N PRO A 167 19.75 18.75 4.35
CA PRO A 167 20.77 19.02 3.34
C PRO A 167 22.17 18.48 3.67
N ASN A 168 22.44 18.05 4.91
CA ASN A 168 23.71 17.46 5.32
C ASN A 168 23.80 15.93 5.11
N GLU A 169 22.70 15.22 4.85
CA GLU A 169 22.71 13.77 4.58
C GLU A 169 23.23 13.40 3.18
N PHE A 170 23.45 14.36 2.28
CA PHE A 170 23.88 14.10 0.89
C PHE A 170 25.36 13.71 0.73
N LYS A 171 26.20 13.96 1.74
CA LYS A 171 27.61 13.59 1.70
C LYS A 171 27.77 12.19 2.29
N ASP A 172 27.95 11.21 1.41
CA ASP A 172 28.27 9.80 1.72
C ASP A 172 27.10 8.85 2.03
N PHE A 173 25.88 9.20 1.62
CA PHE A 173 24.77 8.24 1.61
C PHE A 173 24.91 7.24 0.46
N SER A 174 25.24 5.99 0.79
CA SER A 174 25.20 4.87 -0.16
C SER A 174 24.26 3.78 0.37
N VAL A 175 23.32 3.35 -0.46
CA VAL A 175 22.40 2.25 -0.17
C VAL A 175 22.55 1.16 -1.22
N ASN A 176 22.42 -0.09 -0.78
CA ASN A 176 22.31 -1.22 -1.71
C ASN A 176 20.92 -1.22 -2.35
N GLU A 177 20.83 -0.66 -3.55
CA GLU A 177 19.65 -0.70 -4.42
C GLU A 177 19.81 -1.82 -5.47
N GLY A 178 18.69 -2.29 -6.04
CA GLY A 178 18.71 -3.30 -7.12
C GLY A 178 18.12 -4.67 -6.80
N TYR A 179 17.22 -4.79 -5.83
CA TYR A 179 16.41 -6.01 -5.71
C TYR A 179 15.57 -6.23 -6.97
N VAL A 180 15.66 -7.41 -7.57
CA VAL A 180 14.72 -7.86 -8.61
C VAL A 180 13.36 -8.03 -7.93
N LYS A 181 12.57 -6.97 -7.95
CA LYS A 181 11.13 -7.06 -7.69
C LYS A 181 10.53 -7.78 -8.88
N PHE A 182 10.25 -9.07 -8.73
CA PHE A 182 9.22 -9.69 -9.54
C PHE A 182 7.94 -8.93 -9.22
N ILE A 183 7.49 -8.11 -10.18
CA ILE A 183 6.16 -7.50 -10.13
C ILE A 183 5.18 -8.65 -10.39
N GLU A 184 4.95 -9.47 -9.37
CA GLU A 184 3.85 -10.44 -9.32
C GLU A 184 2.56 -9.65 -9.23
N ASN A 185 2.10 -9.19 -10.40
CA ASN A 185 0.71 -8.91 -10.80
C ASN A 185 0.66 -7.91 -11.96
N HIS A 186 1.42 -8.15 -13.03
CA HIS A 186 0.84 -7.88 -14.34
C HIS A 186 -0.26 -8.93 -14.56
N LYS A 187 -1.51 -8.61 -14.20
CA LYS A 187 -2.66 -9.25 -14.85
C LYS A 187 -2.49 -8.98 -16.34
N TYR A 188 -1.94 -9.94 -17.07
CA TYR A 188 -2.03 -9.97 -18.52
C TYR A 188 -3.50 -10.20 -18.86
N LEU A 189 -4.26 -9.11 -18.99
CA LEU A 189 -5.28 -9.12 -20.04
C LEU A 189 -4.51 -9.49 -21.31
N GLU A 190 -4.90 -10.55 -22.01
CA GLU A 190 -4.36 -10.85 -23.34
C GLU A 190 -4.67 -9.67 -24.27
N ARG A 191 -3.79 -8.68 -24.28
CA ARG A 191 -3.85 -7.55 -25.21
C ARG A 191 -3.38 -8.10 -26.54
N ASN A 192 -4.26 -8.11 -27.53
CA ASN A 192 -3.91 -8.58 -28.86
C ASN A 192 -2.81 -7.70 -29.45
N ARG A 193 -1.56 -8.19 -29.44
CA ARG A 193 -0.38 -7.43 -29.92
C ARG A 193 -0.53 -6.97 -31.37
N LYS A 194 -1.40 -7.61 -32.17
CA LYS A 194 -1.68 -7.18 -33.54
C LYS A 194 -2.34 -5.80 -33.59
N ILE A 195 -3.26 -5.48 -32.68
CA ILE A 195 -3.96 -4.18 -32.71
C ILE A 195 -3.02 -3.01 -32.38
N VAL A 196 -2.08 -3.24 -31.46
CA VAL A 196 -1.04 -2.25 -31.09
C VAL A 196 -0.11 -2.00 -32.27
N LYS A 197 0.37 -3.08 -32.93
CA LYS A 197 1.22 -2.95 -34.13
C LYS A 197 0.51 -2.21 -35.25
N LEU A 198 -0.76 -2.55 -35.52
CA LEU A 198 -1.56 -1.91 -36.56
C LEU A 198 -1.81 -0.42 -36.27
N LYS A 199 -2.07 -0.04 -35.01
CA LYS A 199 -2.23 1.37 -34.63
C LYS A 199 -0.93 2.15 -34.87
N LYS A 200 0.20 1.65 -34.36
CA LYS A 200 1.51 2.29 -34.55
C LYS A 200 1.87 2.44 -36.02
N GLN A 201 1.68 1.36 -36.80
CA GLN A 201 1.96 1.38 -38.24
C GLN A 201 1.06 2.39 -38.97
N LYS A 202 -0.25 2.42 -38.66
CA LYS A 202 -1.17 3.40 -39.24
C LYS A 202 -0.71 4.84 -38.99
N VAL A 203 -0.31 5.15 -37.75
CA VAL A 203 0.18 6.50 -37.38
C VAL A 203 1.51 6.81 -38.08
N LEU A 204 2.45 5.86 -38.12
CA LEU A 204 3.72 6.03 -38.85
C LEU A 204 3.49 6.26 -40.36
N THR A 205 2.59 5.50 -40.99
CA THR A 205 2.27 5.68 -42.41
C THR A 205 1.59 7.03 -42.67
N SER A 206 0.70 7.49 -41.78
CA SER A 206 -0.05 8.73 -42.01
C SER A 206 0.68 10.01 -41.58
N GLN A 207 1.49 9.96 -40.52
CA GLN A 207 2.12 11.13 -39.90
C GLN A 207 3.65 11.12 -39.97
N LYS A 208 4.26 10.04 -40.47
CA LYS A 208 5.73 9.80 -40.53
C LYS A 208 6.46 9.83 -39.19
N CYS A 209 5.76 10.04 -38.08
CA CYS A 209 6.31 10.11 -36.73
C CYS A 209 5.35 9.49 -35.71
N LEU A 210 5.86 9.17 -34.51
CA LEU A 210 5.07 8.62 -33.39
C LEU A 210 5.10 9.57 -32.19
N LYS A 211 4.54 10.76 -32.41
CA LYS A 211 4.41 11.78 -31.37
C LYS A 211 3.38 11.37 -30.33
N CYS A 212 3.65 11.68 -29.07
CA CYS A 212 2.66 11.56 -28.02
C CYS A 212 1.48 12.50 -28.32
N GLU A 213 0.27 11.94 -28.44
CA GLU A 213 -0.95 12.68 -28.75
C GLU A 213 -1.42 13.60 -27.59
N ILE A 214 -0.78 13.50 -26.41
CA ILE A 214 -1.03 14.34 -25.23
C ILE A 214 -0.01 15.48 -25.14
N CYS A 215 1.28 15.16 -24.98
CA CYS A 215 2.29 16.20 -24.73
C CYS A 215 3.10 16.60 -25.97
N GLY A 216 2.95 15.91 -27.09
CA GLY A 216 3.67 16.17 -28.34
C GLY A 216 5.12 15.65 -28.37
N PHE A 217 5.58 14.98 -27.31
CA PHE A 217 6.93 14.43 -27.25
C PHE A 217 7.15 13.35 -28.32
N ASP A 218 8.28 13.42 -29.01
CA ASP A 218 8.70 12.44 -30.00
C ASP A 218 10.01 11.79 -29.53
N PHE A 219 10.01 10.46 -29.38
CA PHE A 219 11.20 9.75 -28.94
C PHE A 219 12.28 9.71 -30.02
N ALA A 220 11.92 9.63 -31.30
CA ALA A 220 12.90 9.57 -32.39
C ALA A 220 13.58 10.93 -32.56
N ASP A 221 12.83 12.03 -32.43
CA ASP A 221 13.37 13.39 -32.47
C ASP A 221 14.30 13.68 -31.29
N PHE A 222 13.93 13.24 -30.08
CA PHE A 222 14.69 13.57 -28.87
C PHE A 222 15.87 12.62 -28.60
N TYR A 223 15.69 11.31 -28.78
CA TYR A 223 16.70 10.28 -28.49
C TYR A 223 17.41 9.73 -29.74
N GLY A 224 17.05 10.21 -30.93
CA GLY A 224 17.52 9.67 -32.21
C GLY A 224 16.71 8.46 -32.68
N GLU A 225 16.78 8.19 -33.98
CA GLU A 225 15.99 7.12 -34.61
C GLU A 225 16.31 5.73 -34.05
N GLU A 226 17.59 5.44 -33.80
CA GLU A 226 18.05 4.11 -33.34
C GLU A 226 17.43 3.69 -32.01
N LEU A 227 17.22 4.62 -31.09
CA LEU A 227 16.66 4.36 -29.76
C LEU A 227 15.16 4.70 -29.67
N GLY A 228 14.73 5.75 -30.37
CA GLY A 228 13.39 6.31 -30.21
C GLY A 228 12.33 5.77 -31.16
N GLN A 229 12.72 5.17 -32.30
CA GLN A 229 11.78 4.75 -33.32
C GLN A 229 10.83 3.66 -32.79
N GLY A 230 9.52 3.93 -32.89
CA GLY A 230 8.51 2.97 -32.44
C GLY A 230 8.30 2.86 -30.92
N PHE A 231 9.05 3.63 -30.11
CA PHE A 231 9.06 3.50 -28.66
C PHE A 231 7.75 3.96 -27.98
N ALA A 232 7.07 4.97 -28.55
CA ALA A 232 5.80 5.48 -28.01
C ALA A 232 4.79 4.35 -27.73
N GLU A 233 4.05 4.46 -26.65
CA GLU A 233 3.17 3.42 -26.14
C GLU A 233 1.74 3.58 -26.68
N CYS A 234 0.99 2.48 -26.70
CA CYS A 234 -0.41 2.49 -27.12
C CYS A 234 -1.29 2.26 -25.90
N HIS A 235 -2.20 3.19 -25.63
CA HIS A 235 -3.09 3.18 -24.48
C HIS A 235 -4.56 3.11 -24.93
N HIS A 236 -5.41 2.43 -24.16
CA HIS A 236 -6.85 2.39 -24.46
C HIS A 236 -7.51 3.61 -23.84
N ILE A 237 -8.27 4.37 -24.63
CA ILE A 237 -8.96 5.57 -24.14
C ILE A 237 -9.93 5.21 -23.01
N ASN A 238 -10.62 4.07 -23.15
CA ASN A 238 -11.50 3.52 -22.13
C ASN A 238 -10.85 2.29 -21.46
N PRO A 239 -10.75 2.24 -20.12
CA PRO A 239 -10.16 1.12 -19.39
C PRO A 239 -10.86 -0.22 -19.64
N LEU A 240 -10.16 -1.18 -20.25
CA LEU A 240 -10.69 -2.55 -20.45
C LEU A 240 -10.97 -3.29 -19.13
N SER A 241 -10.35 -2.88 -18.02
CA SER A 241 -10.58 -3.47 -16.69
C SER A 241 -12.01 -3.29 -16.18
N GLU A 242 -12.76 -2.33 -16.73
CA GLU A 242 -14.13 -2.01 -16.31
C GLU A 242 -15.19 -2.57 -17.29
N SER A 243 -14.78 -3.07 -18.47
CA SER A 243 -15.71 -3.33 -19.58
C SER A 243 -15.80 -4.80 -20.03
N GLY A 244 -15.05 -5.73 -19.45
CA GLY A 244 -15.09 -7.16 -19.83
C GLY A 244 -14.50 -7.43 -21.23
N ASN A 245 -15.03 -8.42 -21.96
CA ASN A 245 -14.57 -8.79 -23.31
C ASN A 245 -15.16 -7.84 -24.37
N VAL A 246 -14.41 -6.81 -24.76
CA VAL A 246 -14.87 -5.78 -25.71
C VAL A 246 -14.10 -5.87 -27.03
N LYS A 247 -14.82 -5.78 -28.16
CA LYS A 247 -14.20 -5.57 -29.47
C LYS A 247 -13.55 -4.18 -29.51
N THR A 248 -12.22 -4.14 -29.49
CA THR A 248 -11.44 -2.90 -29.58
C THR A 248 -11.21 -2.49 -31.05
N LYS A 249 -11.46 -1.23 -31.38
CA LYS A 249 -11.11 -0.61 -32.67
C LYS A 249 -9.84 0.23 -32.54
N LEU A 250 -9.20 0.56 -33.67
CA LEU A 250 -8.03 1.47 -33.67
C LEU A 250 -8.34 2.89 -33.17
N SER A 251 -9.62 3.31 -33.22
CA SER A 251 -10.10 4.58 -32.68
C SER A 251 -10.10 4.61 -31.16
N ASP A 252 -10.14 3.44 -30.52
CA ASP A 252 -10.24 3.31 -29.06
C ASP A 252 -8.85 3.34 -28.40
N LEU A 253 -7.82 3.58 -29.22
CA LEU A 253 -6.42 3.57 -28.88
C LEU A 253 -5.81 4.94 -29.14
N ILE A 254 -4.91 5.35 -28.25
CA ILE A 254 -4.12 6.58 -28.37
C ILE A 254 -2.63 6.26 -28.23
N ILE A 255 -1.79 6.95 -29.00
CA ILE A 255 -0.33 6.89 -28.92
C ILE A 255 0.16 7.93 -27.91
N ILE A 256 0.87 7.48 -26.88
CA ILE A 256 1.35 8.34 -25.79
C ILE A 256 2.77 7.99 -25.37
N CYS A 257 3.49 8.91 -24.74
CA CYS A 257 4.80 8.59 -24.18
C CYS A 257 4.68 7.85 -22.84
N ALA A 258 5.75 7.17 -22.43
CA ALA A 258 5.81 6.43 -21.17
C ALA A 258 5.44 7.31 -19.94
N ASN A 259 5.83 8.58 -19.95
CA ASN A 259 5.51 9.52 -18.87
C ASN A 259 4.01 9.83 -18.84
N CYS A 260 3.39 10.19 -19.97
CA CYS A 260 1.96 10.45 -20.04
C CYS A 260 1.14 9.19 -19.70
N HIS A 261 1.61 8.00 -20.09
CA HIS A 261 0.95 6.76 -19.73
C HIS A 261 0.97 6.52 -18.21
N LYS A 262 2.12 6.74 -17.56
CA LYS A 262 2.20 6.71 -16.09
C LYS A 262 1.31 7.77 -15.45
N MET A 263 1.23 8.98 -16.00
CA MET A 263 0.41 10.07 -15.45
C MET A 263 -1.10 9.78 -15.54
N ILE A 264 -1.57 9.15 -16.61
CA ILE A 264 -2.96 8.67 -16.71
C ILE A 264 -3.32 7.75 -15.55
N HIS A 265 -2.40 6.85 -15.20
CA HIS A 265 -2.59 5.85 -14.15
C HIS A 265 -2.15 6.30 -12.74
N ARG A 266 -1.71 7.55 -12.57
CA ARG A 266 -1.10 8.02 -11.30
C ARG A 266 -2.09 8.09 -10.13
N ARG A 267 -3.38 8.32 -10.38
CA ARG A 267 -4.44 8.34 -9.35
C ARG A 267 -5.73 7.70 -9.86
N LYS A 268 -6.61 7.25 -8.96
CA LYS A 268 -7.96 6.77 -9.28
C LYS A 268 -9.02 7.83 -8.91
N PRO A 269 -10.09 8.01 -9.72
CA PRO A 269 -10.29 7.43 -11.05
C PRO A 269 -9.18 7.86 -12.01
N TRP A 270 -8.82 6.97 -12.95
CA TRP A 270 -7.77 7.26 -13.93
C TRP A 270 -8.16 8.45 -14.78
N LEU A 271 -7.19 9.29 -15.12
CA LEU A 271 -7.45 10.41 -16.01
C LEU A 271 -7.74 9.88 -17.41
N SER A 272 -8.77 10.41 -18.05
CA SER A 272 -8.91 10.28 -19.49
C SER A 272 -7.72 10.97 -20.19
N PRO A 273 -7.37 10.53 -21.41
CA PRO A 273 -6.35 11.20 -22.21
C PRO A 273 -6.63 12.70 -22.41
N GLN A 274 -7.91 13.10 -22.50
CA GLN A 274 -8.30 14.49 -22.67
C GLN A 274 -8.02 15.32 -21.41
N GLU A 275 -8.41 14.83 -20.23
CA GLU A 275 -8.13 15.53 -18.96
C GLU A 275 -6.63 15.75 -18.75
N LEU A 276 -5.80 14.74 -19.06
CA LEU A 276 -4.36 14.91 -18.95
C LEU A 276 -3.82 15.93 -19.96
N LYS A 277 -4.38 15.95 -21.17
CA LYS A 277 -4.00 16.92 -22.20
C LYS A 277 -4.31 18.35 -21.75
N ASP A 278 -5.49 18.60 -21.20
CA ASP A 278 -5.90 19.91 -20.70
C ASP A 278 -4.96 20.39 -19.58
N ILE A 279 -4.55 19.49 -18.68
CA ILE A 279 -3.57 19.78 -17.62
C ILE A 279 -2.23 20.17 -18.23
N VAL A 280 -1.72 19.40 -19.19
CA VAL A 280 -0.42 19.65 -19.82
C VAL A 280 -0.43 20.98 -20.58
N GLU A 281 -1.50 21.28 -21.30
CA GLU A 281 -1.63 22.53 -22.05
C GLU A 281 -1.69 23.75 -21.12
N ASN A 282 -2.43 23.66 -20.01
CA ASN A 282 -2.49 24.71 -18.99
C ASN A 282 -1.13 24.95 -18.30
N GLN A 283 -0.31 23.91 -18.11
CA GLN A 283 1.03 24.10 -17.56
C GLN A 283 2.01 24.67 -18.59
N LYS A 284 1.91 24.25 -19.86
CA LYS A 284 2.73 24.82 -20.95
C LYS A 284 2.45 26.31 -21.16
N SER A 285 1.20 26.75 -21.04
CA SER A 285 0.87 28.17 -21.15
C SER A 285 1.51 28.99 -20.03
N LYS A 286 1.44 28.50 -18.78
CA LYS A 286 2.09 29.13 -17.61
C LYS A 286 3.61 29.25 -17.76
N ILE A 287 4.27 28.21 -18.26
CA ILE A 287 5.73 28.20 -18.46
C ILE A 287 6.15 29.19 -19.56
N ARG A 288 5.34 29.37 -20.60
CA ARG A 288 5.62 30.31 -21.71
C ARG A 288 5.34 31.78 -21.37
N SER A 289 4.60 32.05 -20.29
CA SER A 289 4.31 33.39 -19.78
C SER A 289 5.33 33.90 -18.74
N VAL A 290 6.38 33.13 -18.48
CA VAL A 290 7.53 33.48 -17.64
C VAL A 290 8.75 33.60 -18.53
#